data_AF-A0A524AFX2-F1
#
_entry.id   AF-A0A524AFX2-F1
#
_cell.length_a   1.000
_cell.length_b   1.000
_cell.length_c   1.000
_cell.angle_alpha   90.00
_cell.angle_beta   90.00
_cell.angle_gamma   90.00
#
_symmetry.space_group_name_H-M   'P 1'
#
loop_
_entity.id
_entity.type
_entity.pdbx_description
1 polymer ?
#
loop_
_entity_poly.entity_id
_entity_poly.type
_entity_poly.pdbx_seq_one_letter_code
_entity_poly.pdbx_strand_id
1 'polypeptide(L)'
;MGALIFVRTYYNANSVAALTGALEADRRFSDLAIYFLWDDADLVRQVEELAEGGERLVVAFSFATADVPQVAEALGRLRRSLHHKGLANATLVAGGPHPSGDPEGTLEIGFDVVVVGEGERTFPDLLARLFAKDSLIDLPGLAFWDGRQVRRSGRAPMVDIDAFPPFAIRHTRFAPVEISRGCPYACAFCQTPFFMGGRMRHRSVESVTHWVREAMGAGYSYLRFVTPDAFAYGSPDGRTPNLEAIERLLFEMAWFESRVKGRMEPFDGF
;
A
#
# COMPACT_ATOMS: atom_id res chain seq x y z
N MET A 1 -13.68 8.09 16.92
CA MET A 1 -12.69 7.94 15.83
C MET A 1 -13.18 6.79 14.96
N GLY A 2 -12.72 6.61 13.73
CA GLY A 2 -13.16 5.48 12.91
C GLY A 2 -12.26 4.26 13.09
N ALA A 3 -12.56 3.20 12.34
CA ALA A 3 -11.74 2.01 12.20
C ALA A 3 -11.38 1.78 10.73
N LEU A 4 -10.23 1.15 10.50
CA LEU A 4 -9.76 0.75 9.17
C LEU A 4 -9.62 -0.77 9.12
N ILE A 5 -10.20 -1.39 8.09
CA ILE A 5 -9.94 -2.77 7.70
C ILE A 5 -9.11 -2.75 6.42
N PHE A 6 -7.97 -3.44 6.43
CA PHE A 6 -7.33 -3.90 5.20
C PHE A 6 -7.81 -5.32 4.89
N VAL A 7 -8.43 -5.50 3.72
CA VAL A 7 -8.77 -6.84 3.20
C VAL A 7 -7.53 -7.43 2.53
N ARG A 8 -7.05 -8.54 3.09
CA ARG A 8 -5.77 -9.16 2.76
C ARG A 8 -5.95 -10.32 1.81
N THR A 9 -5.02 -10.36 0.86
CA THR A 9 -4.74 -11.50 0.00
C THR A 9 -3.23 -11.76 0.02
N TYR A 10 -2.80 -12.87 -0.56
CA TYR A 10 -1.35 -13.12 -0.74
C TYR A 10 -0.70 -12.08 -1.66
N TYR A 11 -1.48 -11.53 -2.61
CA TYR A 11 -1.01 -10.54 -3.57
C TYR A 11 -0.66 -9.19 -2.91
N ASN A 12 -1.46 -8.73 -1.95
CA ASN A 12 -1.40 -7.35 -1.47
C ASN A 12 -0.61 -7.14 -0.17
N ALA A 13 0.10 -8.17 0.31
CA ALA A 13 0.84 -8.09 1.58
C ALA A 13 1.82 -6.90 1.63
N ASN A 14 2.52 -6.63 0.52
CA ASN A 14 3.50 -5.55 0.44
C ASN A 14 2.86 -4.15 0.46
N SER A 15 1.75 -3.95 -0.27
CA SER A 15 1.06 -2.66 -0.28
C SER A 15 0.39 -2.37 1.06
N VAL A 16 -0.21 -3.38 1.69
CA VAL A 16 -0.77 -3.26 3.05
C VAL A 16 0.32 -2.91 4.05
N ALA A 17 1.49 -3.54 3.98
CA ALA A 17 2.63 -3.21 4.84
C ALA A 17 3.08 -1.75 4.68
N ALA A 18 3.30 -1.29 3.44
CA ALA A 18 3.74 0.07 3.17
C ALA A 18 2.71 1.12 3.61
N LEU A 19 1.42 0.92 3.31
CA LEU A 19 0.36 1.85 3.72
C LEU A 19 0.17 1.85 5.24
N THR A 20 0.28 0.70 5.90
CA THR A 20 0.25 0.65 7.37
C THR A 20 1.45 1.39 7.96
N GLY A 21 2.64 1.26 7.36
CA GLY A 21 3.83 2.02 7.77
C GLY A 21 3.62 3.53 7.65
N ALA A 22 3.05 4.00 6.54
CA ALA A 22 2.68 5.40 6.36
C ALA A 22 1.70 5.90 7.43
N LEU A 23 0.69 5.09 7.79
CA LEU A 23 -0.24 5.41 8.87
C LEU A 23 0.42 5.38 10.24
N GLU A 24 1.39 4.49 10.48
CA GLU A 24 2.14 4.45 11.75
C GLU A 24 2.98 5.72 11.97
N ALA A 25 3.57 6.26 10.91
CA ALA A 25 4.37 7.47 10.95
C ALA A 25 3.53 8.75 11.10
N ASP A 26 2.24 8.70 10.77
CA ASP A 26 1.35 9.85 10.81
C ASP A 26 0.61 9.96 12.16
N ARG A 27 0.91 11.04 12.89
CA ARG A 27 0.37 11.28 14.24
C ARG A 27 -1.15 11.40 14.27
N ARG A 28 -1.81 11.71 13.14
CA ARG A 28 -3.28 11.75 13.03
C ARG A 28 -3.93 10.39 13.31
N PHE A 29 -3.18 9.29 13.13
CA PHE A 29 -3.69 7.92 13.24
C PHE A 29 -3.07 7.13 14.40
N SER A 30 -2.50 7.82 15.39
CA SER A 30 -1.85 7.19 16.56
C SER A 30 -2.76 6.22 17.31
N ASP A 31 -4.06 6.52 17.34
CA ASP A 31 -5.10 5.78 18.06
C ASP A 31 -6.09 5.08 17.11
N LEU A 32 -5.79 5.06 15.79
CA LEU A 32 -6.66 4.42 14.80
C LEU A 32 -6.64 2.90 14.99
N ALA A 33 -7.82 2.28 15.16
CA ALA A 33 -7.94 0.83 15.13
C ALA A 33 -7.76 0.31 13.69
N ILE A 34 -6.73 -0.52 13.47
CA ILE A 34 -6.43 -1.12 12.16
C ILE A 34 -6.57 -2.64 12.25
N TYR A 35 -7.45 -3.19 11.42
CA TYR A 35 -7.75 -4.61 11.31
C TYR A 35 -7.22 -5.17 9.99
N PHE A 36 -6.75 -6.41 10.02
CA PHE A 36 -6.16 -7.11 8.88
C PHE A 36 -6.93 -8.40 8.64
N LEU A 37 -7.99 -8.33 7.84
CA LEU A 37 -8.90 -9.45 7.63
C LEU A 37 -8.56 -10.16 6.33
N TRP A 38 -8.60 -11.50 6.31
CA TRP A 38 -8.38 -12.26 5.09
C TRP A 38 -9.64 -12.27 4.22
N ASP A 39 -9.47 -12.28 2.91
CA ASP A 39 -10.58 -12.52 1.98
C ASP A 39 -10.95 -14.01 1.95
N ASP A 40 -11.71 -14.43 2.97
CA ASP A 40 -12.17 -15.80 3.15
C ASP A 40 -13.70 -15.86 3.43
N ALA A 41 -14.15 -16.97 4.01
CA ALA A 41 -15.55 -17.17 4.35
C ALA A 41 -16.03 -16.27 5.51
N ASP A 42 -15.12 -15.84 6.39
CA ASP A 42 -15.41 -15.08 7.61
C ASP A 42 -15.41 -13.56 7.39
N LEU A 43 -14.80 -13.07 6.28
CA LEU A 43 -14.66 -11.64 5.98
C LEU A 43 -15.95 -10.84 6.24
N VAL A 44 -17.08 -11.32 5.70
CA VAL A 44 -18.37 -10.61 5.80
C VAL A 44 -18.82 -10.48 7.24
N ARG A 45 -18.78 -11.58 8.00
CA ARG A 45 -19.19 -11.61 9.41
C ARG A 45 -18.31 -10.67 10.25
N GLN A 46 -17.00 -10.69 10.04
CA GLN A 46 -16.08 -9.84 10.79
C GLN A 46 -16.26 -8.35 10.47
N VAL A 47 -16.52 -8.00 9.21
CA VAL A 47 -16.82 -6.61 8.81
C VAL A 47 -18.14 -6.14 9.44
N GLU A 48 -19.16 -7.00 9.49
CA GLU A 48 -20.44 -6.70 10.16
C GLU A 48 -20.25 -6.43 11.65
N GLU A 49 -19.55 -7.30 12.37
CA GLU A 49 -19.30 -7.15 13.81
C GLU A 49 -18.63 -5.81 14.13
N LEU A 50 -17.68 -5.39 13.29
CA LEU A 50 -17.01 -4.09 13.43
C LEU A 50 -17.93 -2.92 13.06
N ALA A 51 -18.78 -3.08 12.04
CA ALA A 51 -19.73 -2.04 11.63
C ALA A 51 -20.87 -1.85 12.65
N GLU A 52 -21.31 -2.91 13.34
CA GLU A 52 -22.33 -2.86 14.40
C GLU A 52 -21.86 -2.03 15.63
N GLY A 53 -20.55 -1.87 15.82
CA GLY A 53 -19.97 -1.01 16.85
C GLY A 53 -20.29 0.48 16.72
N GLY A 54 -20.89 0.92 15.61
CA GLY A 54 -21.39 2.29 15.41
C GLY A 54 -20.32 3.33 15.02
N GLU A 55 -19.05 2.93 14.92
CA GLU A 55 -17.98 3.78 14.43
C GLU A 55 -17.96 3.83 12.89
N ARG A 56 -17.33 4.87 12.30
CA ARG A 56 -17.13 4.88 10.84
C ARG A 56 -16.08 3.86 10.47
N LEU A 57 -16.39 3.00 9.52
CA LEU A 57 -15.53 1.94 9.06
C LEU A 57 -15.04 2.25 7.64
N VAL A 58 -13.74 2.16 7.41
CA VAL A 58 -13.18 2.14 6.06
C VAL A 58 -12.71 0.72 5.77
N VAL A 59 -13.18 0.12 4.68
CA VAL A 59 -12.77 -1.22 4.24
C VAL A 59 -11.96 -1.06 2.96
N ALA A 60 -10.65 -1.24 3.06
CA ALA A 60 -9.69 -0.98 2.01
C ALA A 60 -9.24 -2.26 1.31
N PHE A 61 -9.29 -2.25 -0.02
CA PHE A 61 -8.85 -3.31 -0.90
C PHE A 61 -7.67 -2.83 -1.75
N SER A 62 -6.70 -3.71 -1.97
CA SER A 62 -5.61 -3.51 -2.93
C SER A 62 -5.50 -4.75 -3.80
N PHE A 63 -5.55 -4.61 -5.13
CA PHE A 63 -5.61 -5.77 -6.02
C PHE A 63 -5.10 -5.49 -7.46
N ALA A 64 -4.72 -6.56 -8.15
CA ALA A 64 -4.38 -6.56 -9.57
C ALA A 64 -5.53 -7.06 -10.43
N THR A 65 -5.38 -6.92 -11.75
CA THR A 65 -6.43 -7.28 -12.72
C THR A 65 -6.82 -8.75 -12.62
N ALA A 66 -5.87 -9.63 -12.28
CA ALA A 66 -6.14 -11.06 -12.11
C ALA A 66 -7.07 -11.37 -10.92
N ASP A 67 -7.09 -10.50 -9.91
CA ASP A 67 -7.88 -10.69 -8.69
C ASP A 67 -9.32 -10.13 -8.83
N VAL A 68 -9.62 -9.41 -9.91
CA VAL A 68 -10.90 -8.72 -10.12
C VAL A 68 -12.12 -9.63 -9.91
N PRO A 69 -12.19 -10.87 -10.45
CA PRO A 69 -13.35 -11.73 -10.24
C PRO A 69 -13.59 -12.05 -8.76
N GLN A 70 -12.53 -12.39 -8.03
CA GLN A 70 -12.61 -12.70 -6.60
C GLN A 70 -13.00 -11.46 -5.78
N VAL A 71 -12.39 -10.31 -6.06
CA VAL A 71 -12.70 -9.05 -5.38
C VAL A 71 -14.14 -8.62 -5.63
N ALA A 72 -14.64 -8.75 -6.86
CA ALA A 72 -16.03 -8.43 -7.20
C ALA A 72 -17.03 -9.34 -6.45
N GLU A 73 -16.71 -10.63 -6.30
CA GLU A 73 -17.52 -11.54 -5.49
C GLU A 73 -17.54 -11.13 -4.01
N ALA A 74 -16.36 -10.92 -3.41
CA ALA A 74 -16.23 -10.50 -2.01
C ALA A 74 -16.97 -9.18 -1.74
N LEU A 75 -16.78 -8.18 -2.62
CA LEU A 75 -17.45 -6.89 -2.56
C LEU A 75 -18.97 -7.02 -2.67
N GLY A 76 -19.44 -7.86 -3.59
CA GLY A 76 -20.87 -8.13 -3.76
C GLY A 76 -21.49 -8.78 -2.52
N ARG A 77 -20.79 -9.74 -1.88
CA ARG A 77 -21.21 -10.33 -0.60
C ARG A 77 -21.28 -9.26 0.50
N LEU A 78 -20.22 -8.47 0.66
CA LEU A 78 -20.14 -7.41 1.66
C LEU A 78 -21.25 -6.36 1.51
N ARG A 79 -21.43 -5.81 0.30
CA ARG A 79 -22.48 -4.80 0.06
C ARG A 79 -23.87 -5.32 0.35
N ARG A 80 -24.19 -6.55 -0.10
CA ARG A 80 -25.50 -7.16 0.18
C ARG A 80 -25.75 -7.29 1.68
N SER A 81 -24.75 -7.74 2.43
CA SER A 81 -24.86 -7.92 3.88
C SER A 81 -25.02 -6.61 4.63
N LEU A 82 -24.14 -5.64 4.35
CA LEU A 82 -24.19 -4.31 4.97
C LEU A 82 -25.53 -3.61 4.68
N HIS A 83 -26.03 -3.70 3.44
CA HIS A 83 -27.33 -3.18 3.08
C HIS A 83 -28.47 -3.89 3.82
N HIS A 84 -28.47 -5.22 3.86
CA HIS A 84 -29.50 -6.01 4.55
C HIS A 84 -29.61 -5.66 6.05
N LYS A 85 -28.47 -5.39 6.70
CA LYS A 85 -28.41 -4.94 8.10
C LYS A 85 -28.59 -3.44 8.31
N GLY A 86 -28.72 -2.65 7.24
CA GLY A 86 -28.84 -1.19 7.34
C GLY A 86 -27.57 -0.48 7.84
N LEU A 87 -26.41 -1.12 7.68
CA LEU A 87 -25.11 -0.61 8.12
C LEU A 87 -24.48 0.29 7.05
N ALA A 88 -24.84 1.57 7.08
CA ALA A 88 -24.36 2.60 6.13
C ALA A 88 -23.10 3.35 6.60
N ASN A 89 -22.44 2.87 7.66
CA ASN A 89 -21.24 3.48 8.25
C ASN A 89 -19.93 2.96 7.66
N ALA A 90 -19.99 2.02 6.71
CA ALA A 90 -18.83 1.47 6.01
C ALA A 90 -18.60 2.15 4.65
N THR A 91 -17.37 2.59 4.40
CA THR A 91 -16.91 3.10 3.10
C THR A 91 -15.93 2.10 2.50
N LEU A 92 -16.21 1.64 1.27
CA LEU A 92 -15.42 0.66 0.55
C LEU A 92 -14.43 1.39 -0.35
N VAL A 93 -13.14 1.25 -0.05
CA VAL A 93 -12.05 1.94 -0.75
C VAL A 93 -11.21 0.93 -1.52
N ALA A 94 -10.83 1.26 -2.76
CA ALA A 94 -9.94 0.45 -3.58
C ALA A 94 -8.64 1.20 -3.91
N GLY A 95 -7.56 0.46 -4.11
CA GLY A 95 -6.28 0.96 -4.59
C GLY A 95 -5.43 -0.14 -5.22
N GLY A 96 -4.21 0.19 -5.62
CA GLY A 96 -3.31 -0.74 -6.29
C GLY A 96 -3.43 -0.72 -7.82
N PRO A 97 -2.74 -1.65 -8.52
CA PRO A 97 -2.53 -1.55 -9.95
C PRO A 97 -3.80 -1.56 -10.79
N HIS A 98 -4.77 -2.42 -10.47
CA HIS A 98 -6.02 -2.46 -11.24
C HIS A 98 -6.90 -1.23 -10.98
N PRO A 99 -7.26 -0.89 -9.71
CA PRO A 99 -8.05 0.31 -9.44
C PRO A 99 -7.48 1.59 -10.01
N SER A 100 -6.16 1.70 -10.05
CA SER A 100 -5.53 2.88 -10.61
C SER A 100 -5.46 2.87 -12.14
N GLY A 101 -5.46 1.70 -12.77
CA GLY A 101 -5.49 1.53 -14.23
C GLY A 101 -6.91 1.65 -14.82
N ASP A 102 -7.92 1.23 -14.07
CA ASP A 102 -9.34 1.33 -14.42
C ASP A 102 -10.18 1.82 -13.22
N PRO A 103 -10.10 3.13 -12.88
CA PRO A 103 -10.84 3.69 -11.75
C PRO A 103 -12.36 3.64 -11.94
N GLU A 104 -12.86 3.94 -13.14
CA GLU A 104 -14.29 3.91 -13.47
C GLU A 104 -14.84 2.50 -13.34
N GLY A 105 -14.21 1.50 -13.98
CA GLY A 105 -14.65 0.10 -13.87
C GLY A 105 -14.62 -0.39 -12.41
N THR A 106 -13.63 0.04 -11.63
CA THR A 106 -13.57 -0.27 -10.19
C THR A 106 -14.73 0.35 -9.41
N LEU A 107 -15.10 1.60 -9.70
CA LEU A 107 -16.26 2.24 -9.12
C LEU A 107 -17.58 1.57 -9.55
N GLU A 108 -17.67 1.12 -10.81
CA GLU A 108 -18.82 0.39 -11.35
C GLU A 108 -19.02 -0.99 -10.72
N ILE A 109 -17.94 -1.70 -10.35
CA ILE A 109 -17.99 -2.96 -9.59
C ILE A 109 -18.61 -2.74 -8.20
N GLY A 110 -18.56 -1.50 -7.69
CA GLY A 110 -19.22 -1.10 -6.45
C GLY A 110 -18.27 -0.63 -5.36
N PHE A 111 -17.12 -0.05 -5.68
CA PHE A 111 -16.33 0.70 -4.70
C PHE A 111 -16.85 2.13 -4.55
N ASP A 112 -16.69 2.73 -3.36
CA ASP A 112 -17.13 4.12 -3.11
C ASP A 112 -16.06 5.13 -3.53
N VAL A 113 -14.79 4.81 -3.28
CA VAL A 113 -13.64 5.66 -3.58
C VAL A 113 -12.47 4.81 -4.07
N VAL A 114 -11.77 5.29 -5.09
CA VAL A 114 -10.54 4.70 -5.61
C VAL A 114 -9.37 5.65 -5.35
N VAL A 115 -8.31 5.13 -4.74
CA VAL A 115 -7.00 5.80 -4.65
C VAL A 115 -6.19 5.43 -5.89
N VAL A 116 -5.83 6.43 -6.68
CA VAL A 116 -5.14 6.29 -7.97
C VAL A 116 -3.66 6.63 -7.80
N GLY A 117 -2.79 5.66 -8.13
CA GLY A 117 -1.34 5.83 -8.08
C GLY A 117 -0.74 5.44 -6.73
N GLU A 118 0.15 6.28 -6.21
CA GLU A 118 0.90 6.02 -4.98
C GLU A 118 0.08 6.42 -3.76
N GLY A 119 -0.12 5.48 -2.83
CA GLY A 119 -1.07 5.63 -1.74
C GLY A 119 -0.48 6.19 -0.45
N GLU A 120 0.85 6.22 -0.29
CA GLU A 120 1.50 6.53 0.99
C GLU A 120 1.16 7.93 1.51
N ARG A 121 0.87 8.89 0.62
CA ARG A 121 0.37 10.23 0.98
C ARG A 121 -1.15 10.32 0.88
N THR A 122 -1.69 9.90 -0.26
CA THR A 122 -3.11 10.08 -0.61
C THR A 122 -4.04 9.30 0.32
N PHE A 123 -3.67 8.08 0.71
CA PHE A 123 -4.53 7.22 1.52
C PHE A 123 -4.68 7.75 2.97
N PRO A 124 -3.61 8.16 3.69
CA PRO A 124 -3.76 8.88 4.96
C PRO A 124 -4.65 10.12 4.85
N ASP A 125 -4.46 10.95 3.81
CA ASP A 125 -5.28 12.15 3.62
C ASP A 125 -6.75 11.83 3.33
N LEU A 126 -7.03 10.75 2.57
CA LEU A 126 -8.38 10.25 2.35
C LEU A 126 -9.02 9.81 3.66
N LEU A 127 -8.33 9.02 4.48
CA LEU A 127 -8.85 8.55 5.77
C LEU A 127 -9.20 9.70 6.69
N ALA A 128 -8.32 10.71 6.79
CA ALA A 128 -8.58 11.90 7.58
C ALA A 128 -9.88 12.59 7.15
N ARG A 129 -10.11 12.76 5.85
CA ARG A 129 -11.32 13.39 5.32
C ARG A 129 -12.57 12.53 5.52
N LEU A 130 -12.50 11.22 5.31
CA LEU A 130 -13.62 10.30 5.56
C LEU A 130 -14.05 10.30 7.05
N PHE A 131 -13.09 10.29 7.96
CA PHE A 131 -13.36 10.35 9.40
C PHE A 131 -13.78 11.75 9.89
N ALA A 132 -13.42 12.82 9.17
CA ALA A 132 -13.90 14.16 9.44
C ALA A 132 -15.26 14.49 8.76
N LYS A 133 -15.71 13.70 7.76
CA LYS A 133 -16.79 14.05 6.81
C LYS A 133 -16.46 15.28 5.95
N ASP A 134 -15.19 15.48 5.66
CA ASP A 134 -14.76 16.55 4.77
C ASP A 134 -14.94 16.17 3.30
N SER A 135 -15.04 17.19 2.45
CA SER A 135 -15.14 17.02 0.99
C SER A 135 -13.91 16.32 0.41
N LEU A 136 -14.08 15.44 -0.58
CA LEU A 136 -12.97 14.79 -1.30
C LEU A 136 -12.57 15.51 -2.61
N ILE A 137 -13.30 16.57 -2.98
CA ILE A 137 -13.25 17.22 -4.30
C ILE A 137 -11.85 17.70 -4.71
N ASP A 138 -11.10 18.23 -3.76
CA ASP A 138 -9.78 18.86 -3.93
C ASP A 138 -8.63 17.99 -3.43
N LEU A 139 -8.88 16.75 -3.00
CA LEU A 139 -7.84 15.82 -2.59
C LEU A 139 -7.32 15.05 -3.82
N PRO A 140 -6.13 15.36 -4.37
CA PRO A 140 -5.64 14.73 -5.60
C PRO A 140 -5.37 13.24 -5.43
N GLY A 141 -5.39 12.50 -6.55
CA GLY A 141 -5.14 11.06 -6.57
C GLY A 141 -6.36 10.21 -6.23
N LEU A 142 -7.58 10.73 -6.41
CA LEU A 142 -8.82 10.01 -6.15
C LEU A 142 -9.71 9.92 -7.40
N ALA A 143 -10.48 8.84 -7.48
CA ALA A 143 -11.69 8.76 -8.30
C ALA A 143 -12.87 8.33 -7.42
N PHE A 144 -14.03 8.98 -7.56
CA PHE A 144 -15.24 8.66 -6.78
C PHE A 144 -16.50 9.22 -7.46
N TRP A 145 -17.67 8.74 -7.04
CA TRP A 145 -18.95 9.30 -7.49
C TRP A 145 -19.30 10.58 -6.73
N ASP A 146 -19.55 11.69 -7.43
CA ASP A 146 -20.00 12.94 -6.80
C ASP A 146 -21.54 13.03 -6.63
N GLY A 147 -22.23 11.92 -6.89
CA GLY A 147 -23.69 11.81 -6.92
C GLY A 147 -24.32 11.97 -8.31
N ARG A 148 -23.54 12.35 -9.34
CA ARG A 148 -24.00 12.42 -10.74
C ARG A 148 -23.09 11.70 -11.71
N GLN A 149 -21.78 11.87 -11.54
CA GLN A 149 -20.78 11.31 -12.45
C GLN A 149 -19.53 10.87 -11.68
N VAL A 150 -18.67 10.09 -12.35
CA VAL A 150 -17.34 9.81 -11.83
C VAL A 150 -16.52 11.10 -11.87
N ARG A 151 -16.01 11.49 -10.71
CA ARG A 151 -15.08 12.60 -10.54
C ARG A 151 -13.68 12.05 -10.34
N ARG A 152 -12.71 12.60 -11.07
CA ARG A 152 -11.28 12.41 -10.82
C ARG A 152 -10.70 13.70 -10.25
N SER A 153 -10.01 13.64 -9.13
CA SER A 153 -9.43 14.81 -8.44
C SER A 153 -8.04 15.21 -8.97
N GLY A 154 -7.65 14.68 -10.12
CA GLY A 154 -6.32 14.92 -10.72
C GLY A 154 -5.25 13.98 -10.17
N ARG A 155 -4.03 14.08 -10.71
CA ARG A 155 -2.90 13.22 -10.32
C ARG A 155 -2.26 13.74 -9.03
N ALA A 156 -2.09 12.86 -8.04
CA ALA A 156 -1.29 13.18 -6.85
C ALA A 156 0.20 13.36 -7.21
N PRO A 157 0.94 14.23 -6.50
CA PRO A 157 2.39 14.28 -6.62
C PRO A 157 3.00 12.91 -6.33
N MET A 158 4.04 12.57 -7.08
CA MET A 158 4.83 11.37 -6.85
C MET A 158 5.44 11.40 -5.44
N VAL A 159 5.35 10.29 -4.72
CA VAL A 159 5.86 10.10 -3.36
C VAL A 159 7.38 10.11 -3.35
N ASP A 160 7.99 10.84 -2.43
CA ASP A 160 9.39 10.58 -2.08
C ASP A 160 9.42 9.31 -1.22
N ILE A 161 9.83 8.19 -1.81
CA ILE A 161 9.84 6.92 -1.09
C ILE A 161 10.76 6.95 0.13
N ASP A 162 11.76 7.84 0.17
CA ASP A 162 12.66 7.94 1.31
C ASP A 162 11.99 8.56 2.54
N ALA A 163 10.95 9.36 2.32
CA ALA A 163 10.19 10.04 3.37
C ALA A 163 9.13 9.17 4.06
N PHE A 164 8.89 7.94 3.58
CA PHE A 164 7.88 7.04 4.13
C PHE A 164 8.48 5.71 4.59
N PRO A 165 7.94 5.07 5.63
CA PRO A 165 8.32 3.72 5.99
C PRO A 165 8.01 2.72 4.87
N PRO A 166 8.88 1.74 4.58
CA PRO A 166 8.60 0.68 3.62
C PRO A 166 7.60 -0.36 4.16
N PHE A 167 7.39 -0.40 5.48
CA PHE A 167 6.55 -1.35 6.19
C PHE A 167 6.15 -0.82 7.57
N ALA A 168 5.33 -1.57 8.31
CA ALA A 168 4.85 -1.22 9.64
C ALA A 168 5.48 -2.11 10.72
N ILE A 169 6.13 -1.46 11.70
CA ILE A 169 6.81 -2.16 12.80
C ILE A 169 5.81 -2.51 13.89
N ARG A 170 4.96 -1.57 14.31
CA ARG A 170 4.04 -1.78 15.45
C ARG A 170 2.99 -2.85 15.14
N HIS A 171 2.51 -2.88 13.89
CA HIS A 171 1.54 -3.89 13.42
C HIS A 171 2.19 -5.15 12.87
N THR A 172 3.53 -5.29 13.01
CA THR A 172 4.32 -6.44 12.52
C THR A 172 4.06 -6.81 11.07
N ARG A 173 3.82 -5.78 10.23
CA ARG A 173 3.58 -5.94 8.79
C ARG A 173 4.86 -5.65 8.04
N PHE A 174 5.78 -6.59 8.04
CA PHE A 174 7.03 -6.49 7.29
C PHE A 174 6.82 -6.80 5.80
N ALA A 175 7.61 -6.12 4.97
CA ALA A 175 7.67 -6.32 3.52
C ALA A 175 9.12 -6.10 3.05
N PRO A 176 9.48 -6.52 1.83
CA PRO A 176 10.75 -6.15 1.22
C PRO A 176 10.95 -4.64 1.24
N VAL A 177 12.19 -4.18 1.46
CA VAL A 177 12.50 -2.76 1.39
C VAL A 177 12.60 -2.38 -0.08
N GLU A 178 11.65 -1.57 -0.56
CA GLU A 178 11.75 -0.97 -1.89
C GLU A 178 12.81 0.13 -1.86
N ILE A 179 13.93 -0.11 -2.53
CA ILE A 179 15.09 0.80 -2.55
C ILE A 179 15.04 1.78 -3.72
N SER A 180 14.27 1.48 -4.77
CA SER A 180 13.99 2.41 -5.86
C SER A 180 12.56 2.24 -6.38
N ARG A 181 11.97 3.33 -6.88
CA ARG A 181 10.65 3.34 -7.51
C ARG A 181 10.64 4.22 -8.76
N GLY A 182 9.94 3.78 -9.80
CA GLY A 182 9.94 4.42 -11.13
C GLY A 182 10.99 3.82 -12.06
N CYS A 183 10.87 4.05 -13.36
CA CYS A 183 11.77 3.47 -14.37
C CYS A 183 11.81 4.33 -15.64
N PRO A 184 12.99 4.64 -16.20
CA PRO A 184 13.09 5.61 -17.30
C PRO A 184 13.04 4.97 -18.70
N TYR A 185 12.96 3.64 -18.81
CA TYR A 185 13.06 2.92 -20.09
C TYR A 185 11.77 2.92 -20.92
N ALA A 186 10.61 3.26 -20.33
CA ALA A 186 9.32 3.40 -21.05
C ALA A 186 8.95 2.20 -21.96
N CYS A 187 9.33 0.98 -21.57
CA CYS A 187 9.13 -0.22 -22.39
C CYS A 187 7.64 -0.43 -22.74
N ALA A 188 7.34 -0.76 -24.00
CA ALA A 188 5.97 -0.85 -24.52
C ALA A 188 5.07 -1.85 -23.77
N PHE A 189 5.65 -2.86 -23.11
CA PHE A 189 4.93 -3.87 -22.34
C PHE A 189 4.79 -3.52 -20.84
N CYS A 190 5.44 -2.45 -20.37
CA CYS A 190 5.64 -2.21 -18.94
C CYS A 190 4.78 -1.04 -18.42
N GLN A 191 4.00 -1.30 -17.37
CA GLN A 191 3.18 -0.29 -16.69
C GLN A 191 3.99 0.63 -15.75
N THR A 192 5.14 0.17 -15.24
CA THR A 192 5.97 0.88 -14.23
C THR A 192 6.23 2.36 -14.56
N PRO A 193 6.73 2.75 -15.74
CA PRO A 193 7.00 4.16 -16.06
C PRO A 193 5.75 5.05 -16.04
N PHE A 194 4.59 4.51 -16.45
CA PHE A 194 3.32 5.23 -16.44
C PHE A 194 2.79 5.37 -15.01
N PHE A 195 2.87 4.28 -14.25
CA PHE A 195 2.31 4.17 -12.91
C PHE A 195 3.18 4.88 -11.85
N MET A 196 4.45 4.52 -11.82
CA MET A 196 5.47 4.90 -10.83
C MET A 196 6.40 6.01 -11.34
N GLY A 197 6.12 6.58 -12.51
CA GLY A 197 6.88 7.69 -13.09
C GLY A 197 8.12 7.26 -13.89
N GLY A 198 8.47 8.11 -14.86
CA GLY A 198 9.60 7.91 -15.78
C GLY A 198 10.97 8.27 -15.20
N ARG A 199 11.06 8.54 -13.90
CA ARG A 199 12.31 8.84 -13.18
C ARG A 199 12.44 7.88 -12.01
N MET A 200 13.62 7.27 -11.86
CA MET A 200 13.92 6.51 -10.65
C MET A 200 14.10 7.46 -9.46
N ARG A 201 13.36 7.17 -8.40
CA ARG A 201 13.52 7.75 -7.07
C ARG A 201 14.11 6.67 -6.20
N HIS A 202 15.16 7.00 -5.46
CA HIS A 202 15.89 6.02 -4.65
C HIS A 202 15.74 6.37 -3.18
N ARG A 203 15.64 5.34 -2.33
CA ARG A 203 15.93 5.50 -0.91
C ARG A 203 17.41 5.71 -0.71
N SER A 204 17.78 6.58 0.21
CA SER A 204 19.17 6.74 0.65
C SER A 204 19.68 5.45 1.30
N VAL A 205 21.00 5.21 1.26
CA VAL A 205 21.60 4.04 1.93
C VAL A 205 21.30 4.10 3.43
N GLU A 206 21.31 5.30 4.00
CA GLU A 206 20.97 5.61 5.38
C GLU A 206 19.56 5.12 5.73
N SER A 207 18.56 5.51 4.93
CA SER A 207 17.18 5.07 5.10
C SER A 207 17.04 3.56 4.97
N VAL A 208 17.65 2.95 3.96
CA VAL A 208 17.63 1.48 3.80
C VAL A 208 18.24 0.81 5.03
N THR A 209 19.42 1.25 5.49
CA THR A 209 20.08 0.70 6.68
C THR A 209 19.26 0.90 7.96
N HIS A 210 18.59 2.05 8.09
CA HIS A 210 17.71 2.34 9.22
C HIS A 210 16.56 1.34 9.28
N TRP A 211 15.79 1.20 8.20
CA TRP A 211 14.65 0.29 8.17
C TRP A 211 15.06 -1.17 8.36
N VAL A 212 16.20 -1.58 7.80
CA VAL A 212 16.76 -2.92 8.08
C VAL A 212 17.04 -3.11 9.57
N ARG A 213 17.68 -2.15 10.24
CA ARG A 213 17.96 -2.23 11.68
C ARG A 213 16.69 -2.27 12.50
N GLU A 214 15.71 -1.44 12.18
CA GLU A 214 14.41 -1.40 12.85
C GLU A 214 13.67 -2.75 12.72
N ALA A 215 13.61 -3.32 11.51
CA ALA A 215 12.97 -4.60 11.28
C ALA A 215 13.63 -5.73 12.09
N MET A 216 14.96 -5.76 12.12
CA MET A 216 15.70 -6.74 12.92
C MET A 216 15.50 -6.54 14.42
N GLY A 217 15.49 -5.28 14.89
CA GLY A 217 15.19 -4.95 16.27
C GLY A 217 13.80 -5.43 16.70
N ALA A 218 12.86 -5.44 15.75
CA ALA A 218 11.52 -5.99 15.92
C ALA A 218 11.40 -7.51 15.65
N GLY A 219 12.51 -8.21 15.42
CA GLY A 219 12.56 -9.67 15.28
C GLY A 219 12.41 -10.20 13.85
N TYR A 220 12.33 -9.36 12.82
CA TYR A 220 12.28 -9.78 11.42
C TYR A 220 13.69 -10.13 10.92
N SER A 221 13.86 -11.33 10.37
CA SER A 221 15.17 -11.88 9.98
C SER A 221 15.35 -12.09 8.47
N TYR A 222 14.34 -11.78 7.66
CA TYR A 222 14.39 -11.95 6.22
C TYR A 222 14.56 -10.60 5.52
N LEU A 223 15.65 -10.41 4.76
CA LEU A 223 15.87 -9.17 4.02
C LEU A 223 15.76 -9.42 2.53
N ARG A 224 14.93 -8.62 1.89
CA ARG A 224 14.82 -8.56 0.43
C ARG A 224 14.71 -7.10 0.02
N PHE A 225 15.46 -6.72 -1.01
CA PHE A 225 15.38 -5.41 -1.63
C PHE A 225 14.60 -5.50 -2.94
N VAL A 226 13.77 -4.50 -3.20
CA VAL A 226 12.96 -4.40 -4.42
C VAL A 226 13.33 -3.12 -5.15
N THR A 227 13.57 -3.24 -6.46
CA THR A 227 13.91 -2.14 -7.33
C THR A 227 13.55 -2.51 -8.78
N PRO A 228 13.03 -1.57 -9.59
CA PRO A 228 12.77 -1.81 -11.01
C PRO A 228 14.02 -2.14 -11.82
N ASP A 229 15.17 -1.59 -11.42
CA ASP A 229 16.49 -1.88 -11.98
C ASP A 229 17.50 -1.86 -10.82
N ALA A 230 18.20 -2.98 -10.61
CA ALA A 230 19.17 -3.11 -9.53
C ALA A 230 20.51 -2.46 -9.83
N PHE A 231 20.90 -2.40 -11.11
CA PHE A 231 22.17 -1.78 -11.52
C PHE A 231 22.09 -0.26 -11.49
N ALA A 232 20.88 0.30 -11.63
CA ALA A 232 20.64 1.73 -11.56
C ALA A 232 20.36 2.28 -10.15
N TYR A 233 20.53 1.50 -9.07
CA TYR A 233 20.31 2.02 -7.72
C TYR A 233 21.23 3.22 -7.41
N GLY A 234 20.65 4.33 -6.96
CA GLY A 234 21.37 5.57 -6.71
C GLY A 234 21.79 6.33 -7.97
N SER A 235 21.38 5.89 -9.16
CA SER A 235 21.72 6.54 -10.42
C SER A 235 20.90 7.81 -10.64
N PRO A 236 21.52 8.97 -10.95
CA PRO A 236 20.79 10.21 -11.20
C PRO A 236 19.83 10.14 -12.40
N ASP A 237 20.18 9.35 -13.43
CA ASP A 237 19.40 9.19 -14.66
C ASP A 237 18.56 7.90 -14.69
N GLY A 238 18.74 7.00 -13.72
CA GLY A 238 18.09 5.70 -13.63
C GLY A 238 18.46 4.70 -14.74
N ARG A 239 19.57 4.95 -15.47
CA ARG A 239 20.02 4.14 -16.61
C ARG A 239 21.48 3.73 -16.47
N THR A 240 22.33 4.68 -16.10
CA THR A 240 23.76 4.46 -15.95
C THR A 240 24.02 3.80 -14.59
N PRO A 241 24.75 2.67 -14.51
CA PRO A 241 25.03 2.04 -13.23
C PRO A 241 25.78 2.96 -12.27
N ASN A 242 25.35 3.01 -11.01
CA ASN A 242 26.06 3.73 -9.94
C ASN A 242 26.70 2.70 -9.01
N LEU A 243 27.90 2.24 -9.37
CA LEU A 243 28.63 1.22 -8.62
C LEU A 243 28.95 1.69 -7.19
N GLU A 244 29.29 2.96 -7.00
CA GLU A 244 29.59 3.52 -5.67
C GLU A 244 28.40 3.39 -4.71
N ALA A 245 27.19 3.73 -5.17
CA ALA A 245 25.99 3.60 -4.35
C ALA A 245 25.66 2.13 -4.02
N ILE A 246 25.84 1.23 -4.99
CA ILE A 246 25.61 -0.20 -4.82
C ILE A 246 26.62 -0.80 -3.83
N GLU A 247 27.91 -0.54 -4.04
CA GLU A 247 28.98 -1.00 -3.16
C GLU A 247 28.77 -0.47 -1.74
N ARG A 248 28.48 0.83 -1.60
CA ARG A 248 28.18 1.45 -0.31
C ARG A 248 27.02 0.75 0.41
N LEU A 249 25.92 0.47 -0.28
CA LEU A 249 24.79 -0.27 0.29
C LEU A 249 25.21 -1.66 0.76
N LEU A 250 25.96 -2.40 -0.05
CA LEU A 250 26.42 -3.75 0.29
C LEU A 250 27.39 -3.74 1.49
N PHE A 251 28.33 -2.80 1.54
CA PHE A 251 29.26 -2.64 2.67
C PHE A 251 28.53 -2.28 3.96
N GLU A 252 27.61 -1.30 3.90
CA GLU A 252 26.79 -0.91 5.05
C GLU A 252 25.84 -2.03 5.50
N MET A 253 25.57 -3.03 4.66
CA MET A 253 24.79 -4.22 4.99
C MET A 253 25.64 -5.41 5.47
N ALA A 254 26.97 -5.39 5.31
CA ALA A 254 27.83 -6.53 5.62
C ALA A 254 27.74 -7.01 7.09
N TRP A 255 27.44 -6.11 8.03
CA TRP A 255 27.22 -6.48 9.44
C TRP A 255 26.01 -7.42 9.63
N PHE A 256 25.04 -7.42 8.71
CA PHE A 256 23.87 -8.30 8.74
C PHE A 256 24.27 -9.78 8.72
N GLU A 257 25.19 -10.16 7.82
CA GLU A 257 25.63 -11.55 7.68
C GLU A 257 26.17 -12.12 8.99
N SER A 258 26.88 -11.30 9.77
CA SER A 258 27.44 -11.70 11.06
C SER A 258 26.38 -12.03 12.11
N ARG A 259 25.17 -11.46 12.00
CA ARG A 259 24.07 -11.61 12.98
C ARG A 259 23.03 -12.66 12.59
N VAL A 260 22.93 -13.01 11.30
CA VAL A 260 21.92 -13.96 10.79
C VAL A 260 22.50 -15.36 10.55
N LYS A 261 23.83 -15.53 10.59
CA LYS A 261 24.56 -16.82 10.47
C LYS A 261 24.18 -17.95 11.45
N GLY A 262 23.17 -17.76 12.31
CA GLY A 262 22.58 -18.81 13.16
C GLY A 262 21.06 -18.99 13.04
N ARG A 263 20.38 -18.34 12.08
CA ARG A 263 18.91 -18.35 11.94
C ARG A 263 18.38 -18.62 10.52
N MET A 264 19.26 -18.94 9.56
CA MET A 264 18.82 -19.38 8.24
C MET A 264 18.33 -20.83 8.31
N GLU A 265 17.10 -21.03 8.77
CA GLU A 265 16.36 -22.21 8.32
C GLU A 265 15.93 -21.99 6.85
N PRO A 266 15.86 -23.05 6.03
CA PRO A 266 15.32 -22.95 4.69
C PRO A 266 13.97 -22.25 4.73
N PHE A 267 13.78 -21.24 3.87
CA PHE A 267 12.48 -20.65 3.65
C PHE A 267 11.61 -21.69 2.91
N ASP A 268 10.91 -22.52 3.67
CA ASP A 268 9.92 -23.45 3.16
C ASP A 268 8.61 -22.68 2.92
N GLY A 269 8.40 -22.17 1.70
CA GLY A 269 7.06 -21.74 1.28
C GLY A 269 6.98 -20.77 0.11
N PHE A 270 6.42 -21.27 -1.00
CA PHE A 270 5.40 -20.54 -1.77
C PHE A 270 4.03 -20.97 -1.26
#